data_AF-A0A3D1EQ05-F1
#
_entry.id   AF-A0A3D1EQ05-F1
#
_cell.length_a   1.000
_cell.length_b   1.000
_cell.length_c   1.000
_cell.angle_alpha   90.00
_cell.angle_beta   90.00
_cell.angle_gamma   90.00
#
_symmetry.space_group_name_H-M   'P 1'
#
loop_
_entity.id
_entity.type
_entity.pdbx_description
1 polymer ?
#
loop_
_entity_poly.entity_id
_entity_poly.type
_entity_poly.pdbx_seq_one_letter_code
_entity_poly.pdbx_strand_id
1 'polypeptide(L)'
;MVALTEACRSRGVPVHISQFQPDQVPDDLKMLLEVVDDRGEVIARSRDLADLRKRLGARIAEASVALADAFEGQVGLRHWTVGPVGEVLRTVRRGVLVEAWSALVPEPNGTTVAYQLVFSKDAADVATRASCARFLAADLADDLDRQLPLLPGSEVLDQLDGPTRHLVREAIVGFAGLQDAVTPKSAEALQSRFDPAWRGLWKAAEEVLSSLQHQRSVAGQVAARLVDFDRPIWDDVRDDLRRQYLRALPRLDWSPLQLNRASTRLRGLLIRMDRLKSPQGIARDLAVQKEVNTHRRTVDVLREKASEPWSAAWRAVEHLHDLVEDLAAARCMVGERSAPEVHPDHLTEAIRQAEHSSGT
;
A
#
# COMPACT_ATOMS: atom_id res chain seq x y z
N MET A 1 2.06 -23.10 -4.55
CA MET A 1 0.94 -23.47 -3.66
C MET A 1 -0.29 -23.99 -4.40
N VAL A 2 -0.71 -23.36 -5.51
CA VAL A 2 -1.86 -23.82 -6.33
C VAL A 2 -1.77 -25.31 -6.72
N ALA A 3 -0.60 -25.76 -7.18
CA ALA A 3 -0.41 -27.14 -7.65
C ALA A 3 -0.59 -28.23 -6.56
N LEU A 4 -0.22 -27.96 -5.30
CA LEU A 4 -0.37 -28.91 -4.20
C LEU A 4 -1.83 -29.00 -3.75
N THR A 5 -2.51 -27.85 -3.66
CA THR A 5 -3.94 -27.78 -3.33
C THR A 5 -4.78 -28.53 -4.37
N GLU A 6 -4.41 -28.42 -5.65
CA GLU A 6 -5.09 -29.09 -6.76
C GLU A 6 -4.86 -30.60 -6.75
N ALA A 7 -3.64 -31.04 -6.45
CA ALA A 7 -3.30 -32.46 -6.27
C ALA A 7 -4.04 -33.10 -5.08
N CYS A 8 -4.15 -32.40 -3.94
CA CYS A 8 -4.87 -32.92 -2.77
C CYS A 8 -6.41 -32.91 -2.95
N ARG A 9 -6.96 -31.96 -3.71
CA ARG A 9 -8.39 -31.88 -4.02
C ARG A 9 -8.87 -33.12 -4.79
N SER A 10 -8.05 -33.65 -5.69
CA SER A 10 -8.34 -34.90 -6.43
C SER A 10 -8.42 -36.15 -5.53
N ARG A 11 -7.93 -36.07 -4.28
CA ARG A 11 -7.93 -37.17 -3.29
C ARG A 11 -8.92 -36.96 -2.13
N GLY A 12 -9.76 -35.93 -2.20
CA GLY A 12 -10.80 -35.67 -1.18
C GLY A 12 -10.29 -35.20 0.17
N VAL A 13 -9.01 -34.83 0.29
CA VAL A 13 -8.44 -34.30 1.54
C VAL A 13 -8.43 -32.78 1.48
N PRO A 14 -9.27 -32.08 2.26
CA PRO A 14 -9.19 -30.63 2.38
C PRO A 14 -7.88 -30.24 3.06
N VAL A 15 -6.98 -29.58 2.32
CA VAL A 15 -5.74 -29.01 2.86
C VAL A 15 -5.98 -27.53 3.13
N HIS A 16 -5.96 -27.15 4.40
CA HIS A 16 -6.00 -25.75 4.82
C HIS A 16 -4.58 -25.18 4.84
N ILE A 17 -4.43 -23.90 4.50
CA ILE A 17 -3.12 -23.23 4.49
C ILE A 17 -2.44 -23.27 5.88
N SER A 18 -3.24 -23.20 6.95
CA SER A 18 -2.81 -23.34 8.34
C SER A 18 -2.27 -24.73 8.72
N GLN A 19 -2.49 -25.75 7.89
CA GLN A 19 -1.91 -27.09 8.07
C GLN A 19 -0.52 -27.21 7.43
N PHE A 20 -0.09 -26.22 6.66
CA PHE A 20 1.26 -26.21 6.10
C PHE A 20 2.26 -25.84 7.19
N GLN A 21 3.28 -26.67 7.37
CA GLN A 21 4.32 -26.47 8.38
C GLN A 21 5.67 -26.27 7.67
N PRO A 22 6.03 -25.02 7.30
CA PRO A 22 7.25 -24.72 6.54
C PRO A 22 8.52 -25.26 7.22
N ASP A 23 8.53 -25.26 8.54
CA ASP A 23 9.66 -25.72 9.35
C ASP A 23 9.86 -27.25 9.29
N GLN A 24 8.81 -27.99 8.94
CA GLN A 24 8.87 -29.44 8.73
C GLN A 24 9.20 -29.82 7.29
N VAL A 25 9.28 -28.85 6.37
CA VAL A 25 9.71 -29.11 4.99
C VAL A 25 11.20 -29.46 5.03
N PRO A 26 11.61 -30.67 4.60
CA PRO A 26 13.01 -31.03 4.46
C PRO A 26 13.76 -30.01 3.61
N ASP A 27 15.03 -29.74 3.92
CA ASP A 27 15.79 -28.69 3.24
C ASP A 27 15.90 -28.90 1.72
N ASP A 28 15.91 -30.16 1.27
CA ASP A 28 15.87 -30.54 -0.14
C ASP A 28 14.57 -30.20 -0.87
N LEU A 29 13.47 -29.98 -0.12
CA LEU A 29 12.17 -29.53 -0.62
C LEU A 29 11.94 -28.02 -0.46
N LYS A 30 12.85 -27.30 0.20
CA LYS A 30 12.82 -25.83 0.27
C LYS A 30 13.30 -25.23 -1.05
N MET A 31 12.77 -24.07 -1.40
CA MET A 31 13.15 -23.34 -2.60
C MET A 31 14.65 -23.02 -2.58
N LEU A 32 15.38 -23.47 -3.60
CA LEU A 32 16.75 -23.05 -3.84
C LEU A 32 16.72 -21.74 -4.62
N LEU A 33 17.39 -20.72 -4.09
CA LEU A 33 17.55 -19.42 -4.73
C LEU A 33 18.90 -19.42 -5.44
N GLU A 34 18.87 -19.08 -6.72
CA GLU A 34 20.06 -18.93 -7.55
C GLU A 34 20.13 -17.49 -8.05
N VAL A 35 21.28 -16.88 -7.88
CA VAL A 35 21.60 -15.58 -8.47
C VAL A 35 22.45 -15.87 -9.69
N VAL A 36 22.04 -15.33 -10.82
CA VAL A 36 22.68 -15.54 -12.11
C VAL A 36 23.35 -14.28 -12.63
N ASP A 37 24.29 -14.44 -13.54
CA ASP A 37 24.85 -13.36 -14.35
C ASP A 37 24.01 -13.10 -15.63
N ASP A 38 24.51 -12.26 -16.54
CA ASP A 38 23.90 -11.94 -17.85
C ASP A 38 23.76 -13.16 -18.76
N ARG A 39 24.60 -14.17 -18.57
CA ARG A 39 24.62 -15.39 -19.38
C ARG A 39 23.71 -16.47 -18.82
N GLY A 40 23.08 -16.20 -17.67
CA GLY A 40 22.28 -17.18 -16.93
C GLY A 40 23.13 -18.13 -16.09
N GLU A 41 24.43 -17.86 -15.92
CA GLU A 41 25.32 -18.70 -15.12
C GLU A 41 25.16 -18.37 -13.63
N VAL A 42 25.04 -19.42 -12.82
CA VAL A 42 24.80 -19.28 -11.36
C VAL A 42 26.07 -18.77 -10.67
N ILE A 43 26.04 -17.54 -10.18
CA ILE A 43 27.14 -16.90 -9.43
C ILE A 43 27.03 -17.11 -7.92
N ALA A 44 25.83 -17.39 -7.42
CA ALA A 44 25.61 -17.74 -6.03
C ALA A 44 24.31 -18.52 -5.92
N ARG A 45 24.27 -19.46 -4.97
CA ARG A 45 23.04 -20.16 -4.58
C ARG A 45 22.93 -20.23 -3.07
N SER A 46 21.71 -20.20 -2.58
CA SER A 46 21.39 -20.40 -1.17
C SER A 46 19.92 -20.76 -1.04
N ARG A 47 19.57 -21.42 0.06
CA ARG A 47 18.18 -21.50 0.52
C ARG A 47 17.83 -20.35 1.48
N ASP A 48 18.84 -19.60 1.90
CA ASP A 48 18.74 -18.42 2.76
C ASP A 48 18.98 -17.15 1.92
N LEU A 49 17.92 -16.37 1.73
CA LEU A 49 17.95 -15.11 1.01
C LEU A 49 18.74 -14.03 1.78
N ALA A 50 18.71 -14.02 3.11
CA ALA A 50 19.46 -13.06 3.91
C ALA A 50 20.97 -13.26 3.74
N ASP A 51 21.42 -14.52 3.69
CA ASP A 51 22.80 -14.86 3.36
C ASP A 51 23.19 -14.42 1.93
N LEU A 52 22.32 -14.66 0.92
CA LEU A 52 22.58 -14.17 -0.45
C LEU A 52 22.72 -12.65 -0.50
N ARG A 53 21.85 -11.92 0.20
CA ARG A 53 21.92 -10.46 0.28
C ARG A 53 23.17 -9.98 0.98
N LYS A 54 23.59 -10.63 2.06
CA LYS A 54 24.84 -10.29 2.74
C LYS A 54 26.05 -10.48 1.81
N ARG A 55 26.04 -11.55 1.02
CA ARG A 55 27.13 -11.86 0.07
C ARG A 55 27.14 -10.96 -1.17
N LEU A 56 25.98 -10.57 -1.68
CA LEU A 56 25.85 -9.91 -2.99
C LEU A 56 25.33 -8.47 -2.91
N GLY A 57 24.87 -8.00 -1.76
CA GLY A 57 24.18 -6.72 -1.60
C GLY A 57 25.00 -5.52 -2.07
N ALA A 58 26.30 -5.50 -1.78
CA ALA A 58 27.19 -4.46 -2.30
C ALA A 58 27.29 -4.47 -3.83
N ARG A 59 27.36 -5.66 -4.46
CA ARG A 59 27.40 -5.82 -5.92
C ARG A 59 26.05 -5.41 -6.55
N ILE A 60 24.92 -5.73 -5.90
CA ILE A 60 23.58 -5.32 -6.31
C ILE A 60 23.46 -3.79 -6.23
N ALA A 61 23.85 -3.18 -5.11
CA ALA A 61 23.77 -1.73 -4.93
C ALA A 61 24.63 -0.98 -5.98
N GLU A 62 25.86 -1.44 -6.22
CA GLU A 62 26.71 -0.89 -7.28
C GLU A 62 26.09 -1.05 -8.68
N ALA A 63 25.47 -2.19 -8.97
CA ALA A 63 24.75 -2.43 -10.22
C ALA A 63 23.53 -1.51 -10.37
N SER A 64 22.72 -1.34 -9.31
CA SER A 64 21.57 -0.45 -9.28
C SER A 64 21.96 1.00 -9.52
N VAL A 65 23.02 1.50 -8.87
CA VAL A 65 23.55 2.86 -9.10
C VAL A 65 24.02 3.02 -10.54
N ALA A 66 24.79 2.07 -11.06
CA ALA A 66 25.25 2.15 -12.45
C ALA A 66 24.10 2.14 -13.47
N LEU A 67 23.00 1.45 -13.17
CA LEU A 67 21.81 1.45 -14.03
C LEU A 67 21.07 2.80 -13.94
N ALA A 68 20.95 3.36 -12.73
CA ALA A 68 20.33 4.66 -12.51
C ALA A 68 21.13 5.79 -13.18
N ASP A 69 22.46 5.78 -13.07
CA ASP A 69 23.34 6.78 -13.68
C ASP A 69 23.32 6.74 -15.22
N ALA A 70 23.10 5.56 -15.80
CA ALA A 70 22.98 5.38 -17.24
C ALA A 70 21.59 5.73 -17.78
N PHE A 71 20.60 5.94 -16.91
CA PHE A 71 19.23 6.20 -17.30
C PHE A 71 18.94 7.70 -17.33
N GLU A 72 18.52 8.21 -18.49
CA GLU A 72 18.08 9.59 -18.64
C GLU A 72 16.66 9.77 -18.10
N GLY A 73 16.56 9.93 -16.78
CA GLY A 73 15.32 10.26 -16.10
C GLY A 73 14.87 11.71 -16.35
N GLN A 74 13.58 11.97 -16.12
CA GLN A 74 13.00 13.31 -16.17
C GLN A 74 12.19 13.57 -14.90
N VAL A 75 12.13 14.82 -14.44
CA VAL A 75 11.32 15.23 -13.29
C VAL A 75 10.45 16.42 -13.67
N GLY A 76 9.44 16.73 -12.85
CA GLY A 76 8.59 17.89 -13.10
C GLY A 76 7.59 17.71 -14.24
N LEU A 77 7.33 16.47 -14.67
CA LEU A 77 6.41 16.20 -15.77
C LEU A 77 4.98 16.54 -15.34
N ARG A 78 4.32 17.40 -16.13
CA ARG A 78 2.89 17.74 -15.98
C ARG A 78 1.99 17.04 -16.98
N HIS A 79 2.59 16.56 -18.07
CA HIS A 79 1.95 15.76 -19.09
C HIS A 79 2.89 14.60 -19.45
N TRP A 80 2.36 13.57 -20.10
CA TRP A 80 3.17 12.47 -20.61
C TRP A 80 4.00 12.92 -21.81
N THR A 81 5.25 13.32 -21.57
CA THR A 81 6.19 13.78 -22.64
C THR A 81 7.36 12.83 -22.87
N VAL A 82 7.37 11.67 -22.21
CA VAL A 82 8.36 10.61 -22.39
C VAL A 82 7.83 9.52 -23.31
N GLY A 83 8.71 8.63 -23.74
CA GLY A 83 8.31 7.45 -24.52
C GLY A 83 7.45 6.46 -23.71
N PRO A 84 7.19 5.27 -24.29
CA PRO A 84 6.55 4.19 -23.55
C PRO A 84 7.34 3.81 -22.29
N VAL A 85 6.64 3.36 -21.25
CA VAL A 85 7.23 2.94 -19.97
C VAL A 85 6.92 1.48 -19.66
N GLY A 86 7.60 0.91 -18.68
CA GLY A 86 7.51 -0.50 -18.30
C GLY A 86 8.51 -1.40 -19.02
N GLU A 87 9.43 -0.81 -19.78
CA GLU A 87 10.57 -1.53 -20.34
C GLU A 87 11.50 -1.99 -19.21
N VAL A 88 11.97 -3.23 -19.30
CA VAL A 88 12.95 -3.78 -18.37
C VAL A 88 14.36 -3.44 -18.85
N LEU A 89 15.09 -2.69 -18.04
CA LEU A 89 16.51 -2.44 -18.25
C LEU A 89 17.31 -3.42 -17.39
N ARG A 90 18.37 -3.94 -17.99
CA ARG A 90 19.25 -4.94 -17.37
C ARG A 90 20.67 -4.43 -17.35
N THR A 91 21.36 -4.59 -16.23
CA THR A 91 22.80 -4.39 -16.17
C THR A 91 23.47 -5.52 -15.43
N VAL A 92 24.72 -5.79 -15.80
CA VAL A 92 25.59 -6.67 -15.04
C VAL A 92 26.77 -5.88 -14.52
N ARG A 93 26.90 -5.83 -13.20
CA ARG A 93 28.10 -5.32 -12.54
C ARG A 93 28.67 -6.38 -11.63
N ARG A 94 29.98 -6.60 -11.78
CA ARG A 94 30.72 -7.64 -11.06
C ARG A 94 29.97 -8.98 -11.10
N GLY A 95 29.41 -9.39 -12.24
CA GLY A 95 28.71 -10.67 -12.40
C GLY A 95 27.31 -10.79 -11.77
N VAL A 96 26.72 -9.73 -11.21
CA VAL A 96 25.33 -9.75 -10.73
C VAL A 96 24.42 -9.08 -11.75
N LEU A 97 23.39 -9.79 -12.21
CA LEU A 97 22.30 -9.22 -13.01
C LEU A 97 21.34 -8.42 -12.12
N VAL A 98 21.12 -7.16 -12.47
CA VAL A 98 20.08 -6.30 -11.88
C VAL A 98 19.11 -5.88 -12.96
N GLU A 99 17.82 -6.04 -12.66
CA GLU A 99 16.71 -5.58 -13.49
C GLU A 99 16.04 -4.37 -12.83
N ALA A 100 15.65 -3.39 -13.64
CA ALA A 100 14.77 -2.31 -13.23
C ALA A 100 13.77 -1.99 -14.34
N TRP A 101 12.62 -1.43 -13.97
CA TRP A 101 11.57 -1.07 -14.92
C TRP A 101 11.47 0.45 -15.02
N SER A 102 11.43 0.97 -16.24
CA SER A 102 11.08 2.37 -16.44
C SER A 102 9.65 2.62 -15.99
N ALA A 103 9.43 3.68 -15.22
CA ALA A 103 8.14 3.96 -14.61
C ALA A 103 7.90 5.47 -14.53
N LEU A 104 6.63 5.83 -14.52
CA LEU A 104 6.19 7.14 -14.06
C LEU A 104 5.89 7.07 -12.57
N VAL A 105 6.40 8.02 -11.81
CA VAL A 105 6.34 8.04 -10.36
C VAL A 105 5.80 9.38 -9.87
N PRO A 106 4.70 9.41 -9.09
CA PRO A 106 4.18 10.66 -8.55
C PRO A 106 5.20 11.34 -7.63
N GLU A 107 5.54 12.61 -7.91
CA GLU A 107 6.48 13.36 -7.07
C GLU A 107 5.81 13.85 -5.77
N PRO A 108 6.58 14.01 -4.66
CA PRO A 108 6.06 14.44 -3.37
C PRO A 108 5.44 15.84 -3.35
N ASN A 109 5.76 16.68 -4.33
CA ASN A 109 5.17 18.01 -4.49
C ASN A 109 3.67 17.97 -4.86
N GLY A 110 3.15 16.78 -5.17
CA GLY A 110 1.72 16.52 -5.40
C GLY A 110 1.18 17.02 -6.73
N THR A 111 2.00 17.54 -7.66
CA THR A 111 1.49 18.10 -8.93
C THR A 111 2.26 17.62 -10.16
N THR A 112 3.44 17.03 -9.98
CA THR A 112 4.25 16.53 -11.09
C THR A 112 4.59 15.06 -10.93
N VAL A 113 5.18 14.51 -11.99
CA VAL A 113 5.55 13.11 -12.13
C VAL A 113 7.03 13.05 -12.55
N ALA A 114 7.75 12.08 -12.00
CA ALA A 114 9.10 11.73 -12.42
C ALA A 114 9.06 10.50 -13.35
N TYR A 115 9.90 10.51 -14.38
CA TYR A 115 10.25 9.34 -15.16
C TYR A 115 11.57 8.78 -14.64
N GLN A 116 11.53 7.60 -14.01
CA GLN A 116 12.66 7.00 -13.31
C GLN A 116 12.64 5.47 -13.40
N LEU A 117 13.71 4.83 -12.94
CA LEU A 117 13.77 3.38 -12.76
C LEU A 117 13.19 2.96 -11.41
N VAL A 118 12.45 1.86 -11.42
CA VAL A 118 11.90 1.22 -10.22
C VAL A 118 12.31 -0.25 -10.21
N PHE A 119 12.90 -0.71 -9.11
CA PHE A 119 13.48 -2.06 -8.97
C PHE A 119 12.44 -3.12 -8.55
N SER A 120 11.22 -2.98 -9.06
CA SER A 120 10.13 -3.97 -8.96
C SER A 120 9.08 -3.70 -10.02
N LYS A 121 8.71 -4.74 -10.77
CA LYS A 121 7.70 -4.66 -11.83
C LYS A 121 6.34 -4.20 -11.29
N ASP A 122 5.89 -4.76 -10.18
CA ASP A 122 4.59 -4.42 -9.60
C ASP A 122 4.60 -3.00 -9.05
N ALA A 123 5.69 -2.58 -8.39
CA ALA A 123 5.82 -1.21 -7.90
C ALA A 123 5.84 -0.20 -9.06
N ALA A 124 6.54 -0.51 -10.15
CA ALA A 124 6.55 0.29 -11.38
C ALA A 124 5.14 0.41 -12.00
N ASP A 125 4.37 -0.68 -12.02
CA ASP A 125 3.01 -0.68 -12.56
C ASP A 125 2.07 0.20 -11.75
N VAL A 126 2.05 0.05 -10.42
CA VAL A 126 1.15 0.84 -9.58
C VAL A 126 1.58 2.31 -9.53
N ALA A 127 2.88 2.62 -9.50
CA ALA A 127 3.36 4.00 -9.57
C ALA A 127 2.97 4.66 -10.90
N THR A 128 3.10 3.93 -12.02
CA THR A 128 2.70 4.42 -13.34
C THR A 128 1.20 4.69 -13.38
N ARG A 129 0.39 3.78 -12.83
CA ARG A 129 -1.07 3.95 -12.74
C ARG A 129 -1.47 5.18 -11.92
N ALA A 130 -0.81 5.42 -10.78
CA ALA A 130 -1.05 6.61 -9.98
C ALA A 130 -0.67 7.90 -10.74
N SER A 131 0.44 7.87 -11.48
CA SER A 131 0.85 8.98 -12.35
C SER A 131 -0.14 9.24 -13.50
N CYS A 132 -0.71 8.18 -14.09
CA CYS A 132 -1.79 8.30 -15.07
C CYS A 132 -3.03 8.99 -14.48
N ALA A 133 -3.40 8.64 -13.24
CA ALA A 133 -4.52 9.30 -12.56
C ALA A 133 -4.23 10.80 -12.34
N ARG A 134 -2.98 11.16 -11.97
CA ARG A 134 -2.56 12.56 -11.85
C ARG A 134 -2.67 13.34 -13.16
N PHE A 135 -2.17 12.78 -14.27
CA PHE A 135 -2.30 13.41 -15.58
C PHE A 135 -3.76 13.58 -15.99
N LEU A 136 -4.58 12.54 -15.85
CA LEU A 136 -6.02 12.65 -16.16
C LEU A 136 -6.73 13.67 -15.26
N ALA A 137 -6.36 13.78 -13.98
CA ALA A 137 -6.95 14.77 -13.07
C ALA A 137 -6.57 16.19 -13.46
N ALA A 138 -5.35 16.39 -13.98
CA ALA A 138 -4.91 17.67 -14.52
C ALA A 138 -5.65 18.01 -15.83
N ASP A 139 -5.77 17.05 -16.75
CA ASP A 139 -6.46 17.24 -18.03
C ASP A 139 -7.98 17.47 -17.84
N LEU A 140 -8.59 16.90 -16.80
CA LEU A 140 -10.01 17.03 -16.45
C LEU A 140 -10.26 18.09 -15.37
N ALA A 141 -9.30 18.97 -15.06
CA ALA A 141 -9.42 19.92 -13.95
C ALA A 141 -10.65 20.83 -14.08
N ASP A 142 -10.90 21.40 -15.26
CA ASP A 142 -12.04 22.28 -15.52
C ASP A 142 -13.39 21.54 -15.44
N ASP A 143 -13.43 20.27 -15.84
CA ASP A 143 -14.60 19.42 -15.70
C ASP A 143 -14.89 19.10 -14.22
N LEU A 144 -13.84 18.77 -13.46
CA LEU A 144 -13.94 18.53 -12.02
C LEU A 144 -14.43 19.80 -11.28
N ASP A 145 -13.86 20.97 -11.58
CA ASP A 145 -14.25 22.24 -10.96
C ASP A 145 -15.72 22.61 -11.24
N ARG A 146 -16.22 22.26 -12.43
CA ARG A 146 -17.61 22.52 -12.83
C ARG A 146 -18.59 21.46 -12.32
N GLN A 147 -18.23 20.19 -12.32
CA GLN A 147 -19.16 19.08 -12.01
C GLN A 147 -19.20 18.75 -10.52
N LEU A 148 -18.07 18.76 -9.81
CA LEU A 148 -18.04 18.36 -8.40
C LEU A 148 -18.98 19.20 -7.50
N PRO A 149 -19.05 20.54 -7.62
CA PRO A 149 -19.95 21.33 -6.79
C PRO A 149 -21.44 21.04 -7.00
N LEU A 150 -21.81 20.37 -8.10
CA LEU A 150 -23.19 19.99 -8.41
C LEU A 150 -23.60 18.68 -7.72
N LEU A 151 -22.62 17.92 -7.21
CA LEU A 151 -22.87 16.65 -6.54
C LEU A 151 -23.32 16.87 -5.09
N PRO A 152 -24.36 16.16 -4.63
CA PRO A 152 -24.70 16.11 -3.22
C PRO A 152 -23.49 15.67 -2.40
N GLY A 153 -23.18 16.40 -1.34
CA GLY A 153 -22.09 16.04 -0.45
C GLY A 153 -20.71 16.55 -0.81
N SER A 154 -20.60 17.33 -1.89
CA SER A 154 -19.36 17.96 -2.33
C SER A 154 -18.79 18.99 -1.32
N GLU A 155 -19.59 19.46 -0.35
CA GLU A 155 -19.14 20.38 0.70
C GLU A 155 -18.03 19.76 1.57
N VAL A 156 -17.91 18.43 1.55
CA VAL A 156 -16.83 17.69 2.22
C VAL A 156 -15.44 18.09 1.70
N LEU A 157 -15.34 18.53 0.44
CA LEU A 157 -14.09 18.95 -0.21
C LEU A 157 -13.56 20.29 0.33
N ASP A 158 -14.45 21.13 0.87
CA ASP A 158 -14.10 22.42 1.47
C ASP A 158 -13.36 22.23 2.81
N GLN A 159 -13.52 21.06 3.42
CA GLN A 159 -12.88 20.70 4.68
C GLN A 159 -11.52 20.00 4.50
N LEU A 160 -11.06 19.86 3.26
CA LEU A 160 -9.76 19.29 2.92
C LEU A 160 -8.75 20.40 2.66
N ASP A 161 -7.49 20.15 3.02
CA ASP A 161 -6.39 20.98 2.54
C ASP A 161 -6.17 20.79 1.03
N GLY A 162 -5.42 21.72 0.42
CA GLY A 162 -5.14 21.70 -1.02
C GLY A 162 -4.54 20.36 -1.50
N PRO A 163 -3.49 19.83 -0.85
CA PRO A 163 -2.89 18.55 -1.22
C PRO A 163 -3.88 17.37 -1.17
N THR A 164 -4.65 17.25 -0.09
CA THR A 164 -5.63 16.15 0.03
C THR A 164 -6.74 16.27 -1.00
N ARG A 165 -7.21 17.50 -1.28
CA ARG A 165 -8.19 17.74 -2.34
C ARG A 165 -7.67 17.27 -3.70
N HIS A 166 -6.38 17.45 -3.99
CA HIS A 166 -5.77 16.94 -5.22
C HIS A 166 -5.77 15.41 -5.25
N LEU A 167 -5.37 14.74 -4.17
CA LEU A 167 -5.40 13.27 -4.08
C LEU A 167 -6.81 12.70 -4.24
N VAL A 168 -7.84 13.37 -3.70
CA VAL A 168 -9.24 12.97 -3.90
C VAL A 168 -9.65 13.11 -5.37
N ARG A 169 -9.24 14.19 -6.05
CA ARG A 169 -9.48 14.36 -7.50
C ARG A 169 -8.80 13.27 -8.32
N GLU A 170 -7.55 12.93 -8.00
CA GLU A 170 -6.82 11.80 -8.60
C GLU A 170 -7.56 10.47 -8.38
N ALA A 171 -8.07 10.22 -7.17
CA ALA A 171 -8.83 9.01 -6.87
C ALA A 171 -10.13 8.93 -7.67
N ILE A 172 -10.84 10.05 -7.86
CA ILE A 172 -12.06 10.12 -8.69
C ILE A 172 -11.76 9.73 -10.13
N VAL A 173 -10.77 10.35 -10.77
CA VAL A 173 -10.44 10.03 -12.17
C VAL A 173 -9.80 8.65 -12.31
N GLY A 174 -9.04 8.20 -11.31
CA GLY A 174 -8.49 6.86 -11.25
C GLY A 174 -9.59 5.79 -11.20
N PHE A 175 -10.63 6.03 -10.40
CA PHE A 175 -11.80 5.16 -10.32
C PHE A 175 -12.61 5.19 -11.62
N ALA A 176 -12.83 6.37 -12.21
CA ALA A 176 -13.59 6.51 -13.47
C ALA A 176 -12.87 5.89 -14.68
N GLY A 177 -11.56 6.11 -14.78
CA GLY A 177 -10.78 5.87 -15.99
C GLY A 177 -9.88 4.65 -15.94
N LEU A 178 -9.44 4.22 -14.76
CA LEU A 178 -8.33 3.27 -14.64
C LEU A 178 -8.68 1.98 -13.89
N GLN A 179 -9.67 1.94 -13.00
CA GLN A 179 -9.93 0.79 -12.13
C GLN A 179 -9.94 -0.57 -12.84
N ASP A 180 -10.70 -0.69 -13.93
CA ASP A 180 -10.86 -1.95 -14.67
C ASP A 180 -9.95 -2.04 -15.92
N ALA A 181 -9.04 -1.08 -16.10
CA ALA A 181 -8.15 -1.02 -17.25
C ALA A 181 -6.76 -1.53 -16.88
N VAL A 182 -6.05 -2.14 -17.85
CA VAL A 182 -4.60 -2.36 -17.75
C VAL A 182 -3.89 -1.00 -17.62
N THR A 183 -2.81 -0.95 -16.85
CA THR A 183 -2.05 0.29 -16.62
C THR A 183 -1.54 0.83 -17.96
N PRO A 184 -1.89 2.08 -18.34
CA PRO A 184 -1.37 2.67 -19.57
C PRO A 184 0.16 2.73 -19.55
N LYS A 185 0.77 2.31 -20.67
CA LYS A 185 2.23 2.27 -20.85
C LYS A 185 2.75 3.27 -21.88
N SER A 186 1.90 4.09 -22.48
CA SER A 186 2.27 5.16 -23.41
C SER A 186 1.28 6.32 -23.33
N ALA A 187 1.65 7.47 -23.91
CA ALA A 187 0.76 8.63 -24.01
C ALA A 187 -0.54 8.31 -24.75
N GLU A 188 -0.48 7.53 -25.84
CA GLU A 188 -1.65 7.12 -26.63
C GLU A 188 -2.57 6.19 -25.83
N ALA A 189 -1.98 5.25 -25.09
CA ALA A 189 -2.73 4.37 -24.21
C ALA A 189 -3.43 5.16 -23.11
N LEU A 190 -2.78 6.19 -22.53
CA LEU A 190 -3.40 7.08 -21.55
C LEU A 190 -4.50 7.93 -22.18
N GLN A 191 -4.27 8.50 -23.36
CA GLN A 191 -5.24 9.32 -24.08
C GLN A 191 -6.52 8.53 -24.37
N SER A 192 -6.41 7.23 -24.69
CA SER A 192 -7.57 6.35 -24.88
C SER A 192 -8.46 6.19 -23.63
N ARG A 193 -7.95 6.58 -22.45
CA ARG A 193 -8.69 6.55 -21.17
C ARG A 193 -9.40 7.86 -20.85
N PHE A 194 -9.13 8.95 -21.58
CA PHE A 194 -9.77 10.25 -21.34
C PHE A 194 -11.30 10.15 -21.48
N ASP A 195 -11.80 9.68 -22.62
CA ASP A 195 -13.24 9.54 -22.89
C ASP A 195 -13.97 8.65 -21.85
N PRO A 196 -13.48 7.43 -21.54
CA PRO A 196 -14.04 6.63 -20.46
C PRO A 196 -14.03 7.33 -19.09
N ALA A 197 -12.93 7.99 -18.73
CA ALA A 197 -12.81 8.70 -17.45
C ALA A 197 -13.80 9.86 -17.37
N TRP A 198 -13.91 10.67 -18.43
CA TRP A 198 -14.83 11.79 -18.51
C TRP A 198 -16.29 11.34 -18.42
N ARG A 199 -16.69 10.29 -19.16
CA ARG A 199 -18.06 9.74 -19.09
C ARG A 199 -18.37 9.11 -17.73
N GLY A 200 -17.38 8.52 -17.08
CA GLY A 200 -17.50 7.90 -15.76
C GLY A 200 -17.40 8.88 -14.59
N LEU A 201 -17.07 10.15 -14.84
CA LEU A 201 -16.66 11.11 -13.83
C LEU A 201 -17.71 11.31 -12.73
N TRP A 202 -18.97 11.50 -13.12
CA TRP A 202 -20.07 11.72 -12.18
C TRP A 202 -20.23 10.54 -11.21
N LYS A 203 -20.34 9.32 -11.74
CA LYS A 203 -20.50 8.10 -10.95
C LYS A 203 -19.30 7.86 -10.02
N ALA A 204 -18.10 8.08 -10.53
CA ALA A 204 -16.88 7.93 -9.74
C ALA A 204 -16.79 8.96 -8.61
N ALA A 205 -17.16 10.20 -8.90
CA ALA A 205 -17.19 11.27 -7.92
C ALA A 205 -18.24 10.99 -6.83
N GLU A 206 -19.44 10.54 -7.20
CA GLU A 206 -20.47 10.14 -6.24
C GLU A 206 -19.98 9.05 -5.27
N GLU A 207 -19.35 8.00 -5.79
CA GLU A 207 -18.83 6.89 -4.98
C GLU A 207 -17.69 7.33 -4.02
N VAL A 208 -16.73 8.10 -4.54
CA VAL A 208 -15.60 8.61 -3.74
C VAL A 208 -16.07 9.60 -2.69
N LEU A 209 -16.94 10.55 -3.05
CA LEU A 209 -17.45 11.56 -2.13
C LEU A 209 -18.32 10.94 -1.04
N SER A 210 -19.21 10.00 -1.38
CA SER A 210 -20.00 9.25 -0.40
C SER A 210 -19.11 8.49 0.61
N SER A 211 -18.09 7.78 0.10
CA SER A 211 -17.11 7.08 0.94
C SER A 211 -16.31 8.05 1.83
N LEU A 212 -15.95 9.22 1.31
CA LEU A 212 -15.23 10.26 2.03
C LEU A 212 -16.08 10.90 3.12
N GLN A 213 -17.35 11.21 2.83
CA GLN A 213 -18.29 11.75 3.82
C GLN A 213 -18.49 10.79 4.98
N HIS A 214 -18.68 9.50 4.68
CA HIS A 214 -18.78 8.46 5.70
C HIS A 214 -17.52 8.41 6.55
N GLN A 215 -16.34 8.38 5.92
CA GLN A 215 -15.06 8.36 6.61
C GLN A 215 -14.89 9.58 7.52
N ARG A 216 -15.21 10.79 7.05
CA ARG A 216 -15.11 12.02 7.86
C ARG A 216 -16.11 12.06 9.00
N SER A 217 -17.32 11.57 8.80
CA SER A 217 -18.31 11.44 9.87
C SER A 217 -17.78 10.58 11.02
N VAL A 218 -17.24 9.39 10.70
CA VAL A 218 -16.67 8.49 11.73
C VAL A 218 -15.40 9.09 12.34
N ALA A 219 -14.53 9.73 11.54
CA ALA A 219 -13.34 10.41 12.04
C ALA A 219 -13.69 11.54 13.03
N GLY A 220 -14.70 12.34 12.71
CA GLY A 220 -15.21 13.39 13.59
C GLY A 220 -15.76 12.85 14.91
N GLN A 221 -16.46 11.70 14.88
CA GLN A 221 -16.92 11.02 16.10
C GLN A 221 -15.75 10.56 16.98
N VAL A 222 -14.71 9.98 16.39
CA VAL A 222 -13.49 9.59 17.12
C VAL A 222 -12.82 10.82 17.73
N ALA A 223 -12.63 11.87 16.94
CA ALA A 223 -11.98 13.11 17.38
C ALA A 223 -12.72 13.75 18.56
N ALA A 224 -14.05 13.86 18.48
CA ALA A 224 -14.87 14.38 19.59
C ALA A 224 -14.75 13.51 20.85
N ARG A 225 -14.71 12.18 20.67
CA ARG A 225 -14.65 11.23 21.79
C ARG A 225 -13.27 11.14 22.44
N LEU A 226 -12.20 11.52 21.74
CA LEU A 226 -10.85 11.53 22.33
C LEU A 226 -10.75 12.48 23.54
N VAL A 227 -11.59 13.52 23.61
CA VAL A 227 -11.65 14.47 24.73
C VAL A 227 -12.05 13.77 26.05
N ASP A 228 -12.87 12.71 26.00
CA ASP A 228 -13.24 11.93 27.19
C ASP A 228 -12.03 11.26 27.87
N PHE A 229 -10.94 11.08 27.10
CA PHE A 229 -9.73 10.40 27.52
C PHE A 229 -8.65 11.36 28.05
N ASP A 230 -8.99 12.63 28.30
CA ASP A 230 -8.02 13.62 28.81
C ASP A 230 -7.77 13.59 30.32
N ARG A 231 -8.47 12.73 31.06
CA ARG A 231 -8.28 12.56 32.51
C ARG A 231 -7.06 11.66 32.81
N PRO A 232 -6.35 11.86 33.93
CA PRO A 232 -5.14 11.09 34.29
C PRO A 232 -5.34 9.56 34.34
N ILE A 233 -6.55 9.09 34.63
CA ILE A 233 -6.88 7.66 34.62
C ILE A 233 -6.63 6.98 33.26
N TRP A 234 -6.54 7.77 32.18
CA TRP A 234 -6.34 7.28 30.82
C TRP A 234 -4.91 7.45 30.30
N ASP A 235 -3.96 7.93 31.12
CA ASP A 235 -2.60 8.26 30.66
C ASP A 235 -1.92 7.10 29.93
N ASP A 236 -2.14 5.87 30.40
CA ASP A 236 -1.59 4.65 29.80
C ASP A 236 -2.10 4.35 28.38
N VAL A 237 -3.28 4.87 28.00
CA VAL A 237 -3.95 4.57 26.72
C VAL A 237 -4.17 5.80 25.84
N ARG A 238 -4.13 7.01 26.40
CA ARG A 238 -4.48 8.27 25.72
C ARG A 238 -3.65 8.49 24.46
N ASP A 239 -2.32 8.40 24.58
CA ASP A 239 -1.42 8.63 23.45
C ASP A 239 -1.51 7.53 22.41
N ASP A 240 -1.81 6.31 22.84
CA ASP A 240 -2.04 5.19 21.95
C ASP A 240 -3.33 5.41 21.12
N LEU A 241 -4.43 5.84 21.73
CA LEU A 241 -5.67 6.18 21.01
C LEU A 241 -5.42 7.27 19.94
N ARG A 242 -4.65 8.31 20.28
CA ARG A 242 -4.30 9.38 19.33
C ARG A 242 -3.44 8.88 18.18
N ARG A 243 -2.44 8.04 18.45
CA ARG A 243 -1.62 7.42 17.38
C ARG A 243 -2.46 6.52 16.48
N GLN A 244 -3.36 5.73 17.03
CA GLN A 244 -4.24 4.85 16.25
C GLN A 244 -5.21 5.63 15.38
N TYR A 245 -5.75 6.75 15.88
CA TYR A 245 -6.56 7.65 15.08
C TYR A 245 -5.80 8.11 13.82
N LEU A 246 -4.55 8.58 13.97
CA LEU A 246 -3.72 9.01 12.84
C LEU A 246 -3.35 7.86 11.89
N ARG A 247 -3.13 6.64 12.41
CA ARG A 247 -2.82 5.45 11.59
C ARG A 247 -4.00 4.95 10.77
N ALA A 248 -5.22 5.19 11.24
CA ALA A 248 -6.44 4.78 10.55
C ALA A 248 -6.79 5.70 9.35
N LEU A 249 -6.17 6.88 9.25
CA LEU A 249 -6.44 7.82 8.16
C LEU A 249 -5.73 7.40 6.86
N PRO A 250 -6.37 7.60 5.68
CA PRO A 250 -5.71 7.40 4.39
C PRO A 250 -4.49 8.30 4.24
N ARG A 251 -3.43 7.80 3.59
CA ARG A 251 -2.21 8.58 3.33
C ARG A 251 -2.12 9.02 1.87
N LEU A 252 -2.06 8.07 0.95
CA LEU A 252 -1.82 8.32 -0.47
C LEU A 252 -2.98 7.89 -1.37
N ASP A 253 -3.74 6.87 -0.97
CA ASP A 253 -4.83 6.30 -1.76
C ASP A 253 -6.18 6.68 -1.14
N TRP A 254 -6.96 7.45 -1.89
CA TRP A 254 -8.28 7.94 -1.51
C TRP A 254 -9.40 7.26 -2.31
N SER A 255 -9.14 6.06 -2.84
CA SER A 255 -10.16 5.23 -3.49
C SER A 255 -11.27 4.82 -2.51
N PRO A 256 -12.48 4.48 -3.02
CA PRO A 256 -13.58 4.04 -2.17
C PRO A 256 -13.21 2.85 -1.28
N LEU A 257 -12.39 1.92 -1.80
CA LEU A 257 -11.90 0.77 -1.04
C LEU A 257 -11.11 1.21 0.21
N GLN A 258 -10.15 2.12 0.04
CA GLN A 258 -9.32 2.57 1.16
C GLN A 258 -10.06 3.47 2.14
N LEU A 259 -10.96 4.32 1.65
CA LEU A 259 -11.84 5.13 2.51
C LEU A 259 -12.75 4.25 3.37
N ASN A 260 -13.27 3.16 2.81
CA ASN A 260 -14.07 2.20 3.55
C ASN A 260 -13.25 1.41 4.58
N ARG A 261 -12.01 1.01 4.25
CA ARG A 261 -11.09 0.38 5.22
C ARG A 261 -10.75 1.33 6.37
N ALA A 262 -10.42 2.58 6.07
CA ALA A 262 -10.19 3.63 7.07
C ALA A 262 -11.41 3.82 7.99
N SER A 263 -12.61 3.87 7.41
CA SER A 263 -13.87 3.97 8.16
C SER A 263 -14.08 2.78 9.10
N THR A 264 -13.78 1.55 8.66
CA THR A 264 -13.85 0.35 9.50
C THR A 264 -12.85 0.41 10.65
N ARG A 265 -11.60 0.84 10.40
CA ARG A 265 -10.58 1.01 11.44
C ARG A 265 -11.01 2.02 12.50
N LEU A 266 -11.58 3.16 12.07
CA LEU A 266 -12.11 4.19 12.97
C LEU A 266 -13.31 3.69 13.79
N ARG A 267 -14.22 2.89 13.19
CA ARG A 267 -15.30 2.22 13.94
C ARG A 267 -14.74 1.26 15.01
N GLY A 268 -13.72 0.48 14.68
CA GLY A 268 -13.03 -0.37 15.64
C GLY A 268 -12.47 0.43 16.82
N LEU A 269 -11.91 1.62 16.55
CA LEU A 269 -11.41 2.52 17.60
C LEU A 269 -12.53 3.07 18.49
N LEU A 270 -13.70 3.42 17.93
CA LEU A 270 -14.88 3.81 18.72
C LEU A 270 -15.31 2.70 19.69
N ILE A 271 -15.42 1.45 19.18
CA ILE A 271 -15.78 0.29 20.01
C ILE A 271 -14.74 0.06 21.11
N ARG A 272 -13.45 0.22 20.80
CA ARG A 272 -12.38 0.15 21.79
C ARG A 272 -12.58 1.20 22.90
N MET A 273 -12.89 2.44 22.54
CA MET A 273 -13.15 3.51 23.50
C MET A 273 -14.36 3.21 24.40
N ASP A 274 -15.40 2.55 23.90
CA ASP A 274 -16.51 2.07 24.74
C ASP A 274 -16.05 0.98 25.73
N ARG A 275 -15.29 0.00 25.26
CA ARG A 275 -14.80 -1.12 26.09
C ARG A 275 -13.83 -0.68 27.19
N LEU A 276 -13.01 0.34 26.93
CA LEU A 276 -12.10 0.93 27.90
C LEU A 276 -12.82 1.47 29.15
N LYS A 277 -14.06 1.94 29.01
CA LYS A 277 -14.88 2.46 30.11
C LYS A 277 -15.41 1.37 31.07
N SER A 278 -15.23 0.08 30.74
CA SER A 278 -15.64 -1.03 31.62
C SER A 278 -14.67 -1.22 32.80
N PRO A 279 -15.08 -1.83 33.93
CA PRO A 279 -14.24 -1.97 35.13
C PRO A 279 -12.90 -2.71 34.94
N GLN A 280 -12.81 -3.58 33.93
CA GLN A 280 -11.56 -4.27 33.54
C GLN A 280 -11.09 -3.87 32.14
N GLY A 281 -11.62 -2.77 31.61
CA GLY A 281 -11.40 -2.32 30.22
C GLY A 281 -9.94 -2.07 29.92
N ILE A 282 -9.26 -1.29 30.78
CA ILE A 282 -7.84 -0.94 30.61
C ILE A 282 -6.95 -2.19 30.60
N ALA A 283 -7.08 -3.06 31.61
CA ALA A 283 -6.23 -4.26 31.71
C ALA A 283 -6.39 -5.21 30.50
N ARG A 284 -7.64 -5.42 30.03
CA ARG A 284 -7.91 -6.24 28.84
C ARG A 284 -7.42 -5.59 27.56
N ASP A 285 -7.59 -4.28 27.43
CA ASP A 285 -7.12 -3.53 26.27
C ASP A 285 -5.60 -3.60 26.16
N LEU A 286 -4.87 -3.35 27.25
CA LEU A 286 -3.40 -3.41 27.26
C LEU A 286 -2.87 -4.78 26.81
N ALA A 287 -3.55 -5.88 27.18
CA ALA A 287 -3.18 -7.22 26.73
C ALA A 287 -3.30 -7.38 25.20
N VAL A 288 -4.42 -6.91 24.62
CA VAL A 288 -4.65 -6.94 23.16
C VAL A 288 -3.68 -6.00 22.43
N GLN A 289 -3.50 -4.78 22.94
CA GLN A 289 -2.62 -3.79 22.32
C GLN A 289 -1.16 -4.20 22.39
N LYS A 290 -0.73 -5.03 23.35
CA LYS A 290 0.65 -5.53 23.41
C LYS A 290 1.03 -6.31 22.15
N GLU A 291 0.13 -7.19 21.66
CA GLU A 291 0.30 -7.94 20.40
C GLU A 291 0.37 -6.97 19.21
N VAL A 292 -0.67 -6.16 19.03
CA VAL A 292 -0.80 -5.23 17.90
C VAL A 292 0.36 -4.23 17.84
N ASN A 293 0.74 -3.65 18.99
CA ASN A 293 1.82 -2.66 19.06
C ASN A 293 3.20 -3.29 18.82
N THR A 294 3.36 -4.60 18.97
CA THR A 294 4.59 -5.29 18.54
C THR A 294 4.72 -5.23 17.03
N HIS A 295 3.65 -5.55 16.28
CA HIS A 295 3.65 -5.45 14.82
C HIS A 295 3.77 -4.01 14.32
N ARG A 296 3.11 -3.04 14.98
CA ARG A 296 3.26 -1.62 14.61
C ARG A 296 4.70 -1.10 14.75
N ARG A 297 5.43 -1.54 15.78
CA ARG A 297 6.86 -1.20 15.91
C ARG A 297 7.68 -1.78 14.77
N THR A 298 7.40 -3.02 14.34
CA THR A 298 8.02 -3.61 13.15
C THR A 298 7.75 -2.75 11.92
N VAL A 299 6.50 -2.34 11.70
CA VAL A 299 6.13 -1.41 10.60
C VAL A 299 6.93 -0.12 10.67
N ASP A 300 7.03 0.51 11.84
CA ASP A 300 7.73 1.78 12.00
C ASP A 300 9.24 1.65 11.69
N VAL A 301 9.89 0.62 12.22
CA VAL A 301 11.32 0.34 11.96
C VAL A 301 11.59 0.05 10.48
N LEU A 302 10.72 -0.71 9.83
CA LEU A 302 10.87 -1.01 8.40
C LEU A 302 10.60 0.23 7.54
N ARG A 303 9.64 1.07 7.94
CA ARG A 303 9.30 2.31 7.26
C ARG A 303 10.44 3.32 7.28
N GLU A 304 11.17 3.44 8.39
CA GLU A 304 12.37 4.29 8.46
C GLU A 304 13.46 3.85 7.49
N LYS A 305 13.53 2.56 7.15
CA LYS A 305 14.49 2.00 6.18
C LYS A 305 14.02 2.10 4.74
N ALA A 306 12.71 2.17 4.50
CA ALA A 306 12.13 2.32 3.18
C ALA A 306 12.26 3.79 2.73
N SER A 307 13.31 4.08 1.95
CA SER A 307 13.69 5.44 1.56
C SER A 307 12.68 6.16 0.67
N GLU A 308 11.98 5.45 -0.22
CA GLU A 308 11.15 6.04 -1.26
C GLU A 308 9.72 5.47 -1.32
N PRO A 309 8.66 6.33 -1.39
CA PRO A 309 7.23 5.95 -1.42
C PRO A 309 6.79 5.00 -2.55
N TRP A 310 7.68 4.73 -3.50
CA TRP A 310 7.40 3.94 -4.69
C TRP A 310 8.39 2.78 -4.89
N SER A 311 9.22 2.51 -3.87
CA SER A 311 10.06 1.32 -3.82
C SER A 311 9.25 0.08 -3.45
N ALA A 312 9.78 -1.10 -3.82
CA ALA A 312 9.22 -2.38 -3.36
C ALA A 312 9.18 -2.48 -1.83
N ALA A 313 10.22 -1.96 -1.16
CA ALA A 313 10.30 -1.88 0.30
C ALA A 313 9.14 -1.11 0.90
N TRP A 314 8.92 0.12 0.42
CA TRP A 314 7.82 0.94 0.89
C TRP A 314 6.46 0.28 0.67
N ARG A 315 6.25 -0.34 -0.50
CA ARG A 315 5.01 -1.05 -0.80
C ARG A 315 4.74 -2.21 0.15
N ALA A 316 5.76 -3.03 0.41
CA ALA A 316 5.63 -4.13 1.34
C ALA A 316 5.34 -3.62 2.76
N VAL A 317 5.96 -2.51 3.17
CA VAL A 317 5.71 -1.86 4.47
C VAL A 317 4.30 -1.27 4.57
N GLU A 318 3.78 -0.63 3.51
CA GLU A 318 2.40 -0.12 3.50
C GLU A 318 1.38 -1.25 3.51
N HIS A 319 1.64 -2.34 2.79
CA HIS A 319 0.78 -3.52 2.85
C HIS A 319 0.75 -4.14 4.25
N LEU A 320 1.92 -4.25 4.91
CA LEU A 320 2.01 -4.71 6.29
C LEU A 320 1.28 -3.75 7.25
N HIS A 321 1.47 -2.43 7.10
CA HIS A 321 0.75 -1.41 7.88
C HIS A 321 -0.75 -1.64 7.79
N ASP A 322 -1.26 -1.79 6.57
CA ASP A 322 -2.67 -2.02 6.31
C ASP A 322 -3.22 -3.29 7.00
N LEU A 323 -2.49 -4.40 6.93
CA LEU A 323 -2.89 -5.64 7.60
C LEU A 323 -2.86 -5.52 9.13
N VAL A 324 -1.88 -4.81 9.69
CA VAL A 324 -1.76 -4.58 11.13
C VAL A 324 -2.90 -3.71 11.65
N GLU A 325 -3.28 -2.65 10.92
CA GLU A 325 -4.40 -1.80 11.32
C GLU A 325 -5.76 -2.51 11.13
N ASP A 326 -5.90 -3.36 10.11
CA ASP A 326 -7.07 -4.22 9.96
C ASP A 326 -7.17 -5.26 11.09
N LEU A 327 -6.04 -5.83 11.54
CA LEU A 327 -6.00 -6.74 12.69
C LEU A 327 -6.43 -6.00 13.96
N ALA A 328 -5.91 -4.79 14.17
CA ALA A 328 -6.28 -3.96 15.32
C ALA A 328 -7.80 -3.72 15.38
N ALA A 329 -8.40 -3.38 14.23
CA ALA A 329 -9.83 -3.21 14.11
C ALA A 329 -10.59 -4.53 14.37
N ALA A 330 -10.16 -5.64 13.77
CA ALA A 330 -10.77 -6.95 13.95
C ALA A 330 -10.80 -7.40 15.43
N ARG A 331 -9.71 -7.18 16.18
CA ARG A 331 -9.65 -7.48 17.63
C ARG A 331 -10.65 -6.64 18.44
N CYS A 332 -10.96 -5.43 18.00
CA CYS A 332 -11.95 -4.56 18.64
C CYS A 332 -13.38 -4.90 18.20
N MET A 333 -13.57 -5.41 16.99
CA MET A 333 -14.88 -5.63 16.35
C MET A 333 -15.40 -7.07 16.46
N VAL A 334 -14.96 -7.84 17.47
CA VAL A 334 -15.42 -9.24 17.65
C VAL A 334 -16.95 -9.31 17.69
N GLY A 335 -17.54 -10.07 16.76
CA GLY A 335 -18.99 -10.25 16.61
C GLY A 335 -19.66 -9.28 15.62
N GLU A 336 -18.94 -8.27 15.12
CA GLU A 336 -19.45 -7.35 14.11
C GLU A 336 -19.36 -7.95 12.70
N ARG A 337 -20.44 -7.84 11.92
CA ARG A 337 -20.43 -8.29 10.51
C ARG A 337 -19.44 -7.54 9.63
N SER A 338 -19.06 -6.33 10.04
CA SER A 338 -18.12 -5.47 9.31
C SER A 338 -16.67 -5.60 9.80
N ALA A 339 -16.38 -6.52 10.72
CA ALA A 339 -15.02 -6.76 11.19
C ALA A 339 -14.12 -7.21 10.03
N PRO A 340 -12.91 -6.64 9.89
CA PRO A 340 -11.94 -7.12 8.91
C PRO A 340 -11.53 -8.56 9.20
N GLU A 341 -11.31 -9.34 8.15
CA GLU A 341 -10.73 -10.67 8.25
C GLU A 341 -9.23 -10.58 8.00
N VAL A 342 -8.43 -10.93 9.02
CA VAL A 342 -6.97 -10.97 8.91
C VAL A 342 -6.50 -12.36 9.31
N HIS A 343 -6.01 -13.12 8.33
CA HIS A 343 -5.45 -14.44 8.57
C HIS A 343 -4.02 -14.31 9.15
N PRO A 344 -3.65 -15.05 10.22
CA PRO A 344 -2.31 -15.01 10.81
C PRO A 344 -1.18 -15.26 9.79
N ASP A 345 -1.40 -16.18 8.85
CA ASP A 345 -0.42 -16.50 7.81
C ASP A 345 -0.17 -15.31 6.86
N HIS A 346 -1.20 -14.52 6.53
CA HIS A 346 -1.04 -13.33 5.68
C HIS A 346 -0.20 -12.26 6.39
N LEU A 347 -0.41 -12.08 7.69
CA LEU A 347 0.40 -11.16 8.49
C LEU A 347 1.86 -11.61 8.55
N THR A 348 2.09 -12.91 8.79
CA THR A 348 3.43 -13.50 8.84
C THR A 348 4.15 -13.37 7.50
N GLU A 349 3.44 -13.61 6.40
CA GLU A 349 3.95 -13.41 5.04
C GLU A 349 4.28 -11.94 4.77
N ALA A 350 3.40 -11.01 5.13
CA ALA A 350 3.62 -9.58 4.91
C ALA A 350 4.81 -9.03 5.73
N ILE A 351 5.00 -9.50 6.97
CA ILE A 351 6.19 -9.18 7.77
C ILE A 351 7.43 -9.66 7.03
N ARG A 352 7.43 -10.92 6.60
CA ARG A 352 8.55 -11.50 5.84
C ARG A 352 8.84 -10.66 4.60
N GLN A 353 7.84 -10.38 3.77
CA GLN A 353 8.02 -9.59 2.54
C GLN A 353 8.54 -8.17 2.82
N ALA A 354 8.07 -7.51 3.87
CA ALA A 354 8.50 -6.17 4.24
C ALA A 354 9.94 -6.15 4.76
N GLU A 355 10.33 -7.12 5.60
CA GLU A 355 11.71 -7.30 6.06
C GLU A 355 12.65 -7.55 4.88
N HIS A 356 12.29 -8.52 4.04
CA HIS A 356 13.03 -8.87 2.83
C HIS A 356 13.19 -7.70 1.88
N SER A 357 12.14 -6.89 1.68
CA SER A 357 12.24 -5.76 0.76
C SER A 357 13.07 -4.60 1.35
N SER A 358 13.13 -4.46 2.68
CA SER A 358 13.73 -3.31 3.37
C SER A 358 15.21 -3.45 3.77
N GLY A 359 15.87 -4.58 3.49
CA GLY A 359 17.30 -4.74 3.81
C GLY A 359 17.61 -5.50 5.09
N THR A 360 16.57 -5.79 5.89
CA THR A 360 16.60 -6.65 7.08
C THR A 360 16.47 -8.12 6.71
#